data_AF-A0A3M1ILH4-F1
#
_entry.id   AF-A0A3M1ILH4-F1
#
_cell.length_a   1.000
_cell.length_b   1.000
_cell.length_c   1.000
_cell.angle_alpha   90.00
_cell.angle_beta   90.00
_cell.angle_gamma   90.00
#
_symmetry.space_group_name_H-M   'P 1'
#
loop_
_entity.id
_entity.type
_entity.pdbx_description
1 polymer ?
#
loop_
_entity_poly.entity_id
_entity_poly.type
_entity_poly.pdbx_seq_one_letter_code
_entity_poly.pdbx_strand_id
1 'polypeptide(L)'
;MIDGWIIISAALAYLGFLFAVAHFGDRHARNRKGAAGRPAIYALSLAVYCTSWTFFGSVGLSATAGLDFLPVYLGPIIMIGLGWPLLRRIVRLSKTQNITSIADFIAARYGKSPALAALVTVIAVAGTLPYIALQLKAVSQSVTTVIGPMQAGSLFANSPLGDVAFITA
;
A
#
# COMPACT_ATOMS: atom_id res chain seq x y z
N MET A 1 -13.64 5.89 -25.81
CA MET A 1 -13.63 6.88 -24.73
C MET A 1 -14.74 6.49 -23.77
N ILE A 2 -14.43 6.25 -22.50
CA ILE A 2 -15.42 5.85 -21.49
C ILE A 2 -15.87 7.12 -20.77
N ASP A 3 -17.19 7.29 -20.59
CA ASP A 3 -17.72 8.43 -19.84
C ASP A 3 -17.21 8.45 -18.40
N GLY A 4 -16.72 9.60 -17.94
CA GLY A 4 -16.15 9.75 -16.59
C GLY A 4 -17.14 9.36 -15.46
N TRP A 5 -18.45 9.48 -15.71
CA TRP A 5 -19.49 9.03 -14.80
C TRP A 5 -19.47 7.52 -14.53
N ILE A 6 -19.09 6.70 -15.51
CA ILE A 6 -18.96 5.26 -15.35
C ILE A 6 -17.79 4.95 -14.40
N ILE A 7 -16.68 5.68 -14.53
CA ILE A 7 -15.49 5.49 -13.67
C ILE A 7 -15.80 5.90 -12.23
N ILE A 8 -16.44 7.06 -12.03
CA ILE A 8 -16.81 7.56 -10.70
C ILE A 8 -17.80 6.61 -10.03
N SER A 9 -18.86 6.20 -10.74
CA SER A 9 -19.87 5.29 -10.20
C SER A 9 -19.28 3.92 -9.86
N ALA A 10 -18.41 3.36 -10.71
CA ALA A 10 -17.70 2.12 -10.44
C ALA A 10 -16.77 2.23 -9.21
N ALA A 11 -16.02 3.33 -9.09
CA ALA A 11 -15.14 3.57 -7.95
C ALA A 11 -15.91 3.70 -6.63
N LEU A 12 -17.02 4.45 -6.62
CA LEU A 12 -17.90 4.57 -5.45
C LEU A 12 -18.54 3.24 -5.08
N ALA A 13 -19.02 2.47 -6.07
CA ALA A 13 -19.58 1.15 -5.84
C ALA A 13 -18.53 0.19 -5.24
N TYR A 14 -17.30 0.23 -5.76
CA TYR A 14 -16.19 -0.57 -5.25
C TYR A 14 -15.81 -0.19 -3.81
N LEU A 15 -15.67 1.11 -3.51
CA LEU A 15 -15.40 1.60 -2.14
C LEU A 15 -16.53 1.22 -1.18
N GLY A 16 -17.79 1.38 -1.59
CA GLY A 16 -18.95 0.98 -0.81
C GLY A 16 -18.96 -0.52 -0.52
N PHE A 17 -18.62 -1.34 -1.52
CA PHE A 17 -18.47 -2.78 -1.35
C PHE A 17 -17.35 -3.14 -0.35
N LEU A 18 -16.16 -2.54 -0.49
CA LEU A 18 -15.06 -2.75 0.46
C LEU A 18 -15.44 -2.34 1.88
N PHE A 19 -16.13 -1.22 2.03
CA PHE A 19 -16.61 -0.75 3.33
C PHE A 19 -17.65 -1.71 3.94
N ALA A 20 -18.57 -2.23 3.12
CA ALA A 20 -19.52 -3.26 3.54
C ALA A 20 -18.79 -4.52 4.03
N VAL A 21 -17.80 -5.01 3.27
CA VAL A 21 -16.98 -6.17 3.66
C VAL A 21 -16.26 -5.91 4.99
N ALA A 22 -15.66 -4.73 5.18
CA ALA A 22 -15.00 -4.35 6.42
C ALA A 22 -16.01 -4.31 7.60
N HIS A 23 -17.16 -3.69 7.41
CA HIS A 23 -18.21 -3.59 8.43
C HIS A 23 -18.73 -4.97 8.86
N PHE A 24 -19.02 -5.85 7.89
CA PHE A 24 -19.41 -7.23 8.19
C PHE A 24 -18.28 -7.97 8.90
N GLY A 25 -17.03 -7.80 8.47
CA GLY A 25 -15.84 -8.40 9.10
C GLY A 25 -15.71 -8.04 10.57
N ASP A 26 -15.82 -6.75 10.91
CA ASP A 26 -15.70 -6.24 12.29
C ASP A 26 -16.84 -6.74 13.19
N ARG A 27 -18.07 -6.76 12.68
CA ARG A 27 -19.24 -7.27 13.41
C ARG A 27 -19.09 -8.76 13.74
N HIS A 28 -18.60 -9.56 12.80
CA HIS A 28 -18.34 -10.98 13.02
C HIS A 28 -17.14 -11.24 13.95
N ALA A 29 -16.11 -10.40 13.90
CA ALA A 29 -14.96 -10.50 14.79
C ALA A 29 -15.32 -10.24 16.26
N ARG A 30 -16.22 -9.29 16.54
CA ARG A 30 -16.71 -8.99 17.90
C ARG A 30 -17.52 -10.13 18.53
N ASN A 31 -18.28 -10.86 17.72
CA ASN A 31 -19.16 -11.93 18.20
C ASN A 31 -18.46 -13.28 18.40
N ARG A 32 -17.25 -13.47 17.86
CA ARG A 32 -16.50 -14.73 17.97
C ARG A 32 -15.30 -14.59 18.91
N LYS A 33 -15.57 -14.67 20.21
CA LYS A 33 -14.54 -14.78 21.26
C LYS A 33 -13.96 -16.19 21.23
N GLY A 34 -12.84 -16.36 20.53
CA GLY A 34 -12.13 -17.65 20.42
C GLY A 34 -11.84 -18.02 18.98
N ALA A 35 -11.03 -17.22 18.29
CA ALA A 35 -10.64 -17.54 16.93
C ALA A 35 -9.47 -18.52 16.96
N ALA A 36 -9.71 -19.76 16.51
CA ALA A 36 -8.66 -20.57 15.89
C ALA A 36 -7.89 -19.69 14.89
N GLY A 37 -6.57 -19.91 14.77
CA GLY A 37 -5.73 -19.13 13.86
C GLY A 37 -6.40 -19.00 12.50
N ARG A 38 -6.44 -17.78 11.94
CA ARG A 38 -7.07 -17.49 10.63
C ARG A 38 -5.97 -17.41 9.56
N PRO A 39 -5.35 -18.53 9.14
CA PRO A 39 -4.20 -18.50 8.24
C PRO A 39 -4.55 -17.93 6.87
N ALA A 40 -5.76 -18.21 6.37
CA ALA A 40 -6.23 -17.65 5.09
C ALA A 40 -6.32 -16.12 5.14
N ILE A 41 -6.82 -15.55 6.24
CA ILE A 41 -6.90 -14.09 6.38
C ILE A 41 -5.51 -13.49 6.53
N TYR A 42 -4.65 -14.11 7.33
CA TYR A 42 -3.27 -13.68 7.45
C TYR A 42 -2.57 -13.66 6.08
N ALA A 43 -2.69 -14.74 5.30
CA ALA A 43 -2.13 -14.82 3.95
C ALA A 43 -2.73 -13.78 3.00
N LEU A 44 -4.06 -13.58 3.02
CA LEU A 44 -4.71 -12.56 2.20
C LEU A 44 -4.32 -11.13 2.61
N SER A 45 -4.04 -10.88 3.90
CA SER A 45 -3.53 -9.58 4.35
C SER A 45 -2.14 -9.27 3.79
N LEU A 46 -1.31 -10.29 3.49
CA LEU A 46 -0.02 -10.09 2.83
C LEU A 46 -0.17 -9.60 1.38
N ALA A 47 -1.34 -9.78 0.75
CA ALA A 47 -1.60 -9.28 -0.60
C ALA A 47 -1.52 -7.74 -0.71
N VAL A 48 -1.51 -7.01 0.41
CA VAL A 48 -1.22 -5.57 0.45
C VAL A 48 0.14 -5.21 -0.17
N TYR A 49 1.06 -6.18 -0.27
CA TYR A 49 2.32 -6.04 -0.99
C TYR A 49 2.12 -5.74 -2.49
N CYS A 50 1.06 -6.27 -3.10
CA CYS A 50 0.75 -6.11 -4.52
C CYS A 50 0.02 -4.78 -4.76
N THR A 51 0.77 -3.69 -4.80
CA THR A 51 0.23 -2.33 -5.02
C THR A 51 0.23 -1.94 -6.50
N SER A 52 -0.31 -0.77 -6.81
CA SER A 52 -0.23 -0.15 -8.14
C SER A 52 1.19 -0.12 -8.70
N TRP A 53 2.22 0.02 -7.86
CA TRP A 53 3.62 -0.02 -8.29
C TRP A 53 3.99 -1.39 -8.91
N THR A 54 3.49 -2.49 -8.38
CA THR A 54 3.73 -3.82 -8.96
C THR A 54 3.03 -4.01 -10.31
N PHE A 55 1.89 -3.35 -10.53
CA PHE A 55 1.23 -3.39 -11.84
C PHE A 55 1.98 -2.53 -12.86
N PHE A 56 2.14 -1.23 -12.60
CA PHE A 56 2.76 -0.31 -13.56
C PHE A 56 4.26 -0.59 -13.73
N GLY A 57 4.95 -0.89 -12.63
CA GLY A 57 6.39 -1.18 -12.62
C GLY A 57 6.71 -2.49 -13.33
N SER A 58 6.06 -3.60 -12.98
CA SER A 58 6.39 -4.90 -13.58
C SER A 58 6.03 -4.96 -15.07
N VAL A 59 4.91 -4.34 -15.49
CA VAL A 59 4.55 -4.28 -16.91
C VAL A 59 5.53 -3.39 -17.69
N GLY A 60 5.92 -2.24 -17.13
CA GLY A 60 6.91 -1.36 -17.76
C GLY A 60 8.30 -2.01 -17.87
N LEU A 61 8.71 -2.73 -16.82
CA LEU A 61 9.98 -3.44 -16.78
C LEU A 61 9.96 -4.68 -17.70
N SER A 62 8.82 -5.37 -17.84
CA SER A 62 8.74 -6.47 -18.81
C SER A 62 8.78 -5.99 -20.25
N ALA A 63 8.18 -4.83 -20.53
CA ALA A 63 8.20 -4.22 -21.86
C ALA A 63 9.61 -3.74 -22.27
N THR A 64 10.43 -3.28 -21.33
CA THR A 64 11.76 -2.70 -21.62
C THR A 64 12.93 -3.65 -21.37
N ALA A 65 12.84 -4.52 -20.36
CA ALA A 65 13.93 -5.38 -19.88
C ALA A 65 13.52 -6.86 -19.72
N GLY A 66 12.32 -7.25 -20.16
CA GLY A 66 11.90 -8.65 -20.23
C GLY A 66 11.58 -9.27 -18.87
N LEU A 67 12.50 -10.05 -18.29
CA LEU A 67 12.24 -10.85 -17.08
C LEU A 67 12.72 -10.19 -15.78
N ASP A 68 13.23 -8.95 -15.85
CA ASP A 68 13.76 -8.22 -14.71
C ASP A 68 12.72 -7.88 -13.63
N PHE A 69 11.42 -8.11 -13.90
CA PHE A 69 10.36 -7.99 -12.89
C PHE A 69 10.30 -9.18 -11.93
N LEU A 70 10.82 -10.36 -12.32
CA LEU A 70 10.72 -11.59 -11.53
C LEU A 70 11.33 -11.49 -10.12
N PRO A 71 12.50 -10.85 -9.91
CA PRO A 71 13.09 -10.70 -8.59
C PRO A 71 12.17 -10.05 -7.55
N VAL A 72 11.29 -9.12 -7.98
CA VAL A 72 10.32 -8.46 -7.09
C VAL A 72 9.32 -9.46 -6.49
N TYR A 73 8.97 -10.51 -7.23
CA TYR A 73 8.05 -11.56 -6.75
C TYR A 73 8.80 -12.70 -6.06
N LEU A 74 9.96 -13.09 -6.59
CA LEU A 74 10.77 -14.18 -6.02
C LEU A 74 11.35 -13.81 -4.65
N GLY A 75 11.74 -12.56 -4.44
CA GLY A 75 12.32 -12.10 -3.17
C GLY A 75 11.43 -12.39 -1.96
N PRO A 76 10.17 -11.93 -1.93
CA PRO A 76 9.22 -12.25 -0.87
C PRO A 76 8.96 -13.75 -0.71
N ILE A 77 8.87 -14.52 -1.80
CA ILE A 77 8.66 -15.98 -1.76
C ILE A 77 9.83 -16.66 -1.04
N ILE A 78 11.06 -16.32 -1.41
CA ILE A 78 12.27 -16.85 -0.79
C ILE A 78 12.37 -16.40 0.67
N MET A 79 12.08 -15.13 0.96
CA MET A 79 12.12 -14.58 2.32
C MET A 79 11.10 -15.26 3.24
N ILE A 80 9.89 -15.55 2.75
CA ILE A 80 8.89 -16.26 3.54
C ILE A 80 9.24 -17.73 3.68
N GLY A 81 9.73 -18.38 2.61
CA GLY A 81 10.10 -19.80 2.62
C GLY A 81 11.31 -20.11 3.50
N LEU A 82 12.44 -19.44 3.24
CA LEU A 82 13.71 -19.67 3.95
C LEU A 82 13.85 -18.80 5.20
N GLY A 83 13.33 -17.57 5.18
CA GLY A 83 13.41 -16.61 6.28
C GLY A 83 12.32 -16.78 7.34
N TRP A 84 11.47 -17.81 7.26
CA TRP A 84 10.44 -18.12 8.25
C TRP A 84 10.90 -18.08 9.73
N PRO A 85 12.05 -18.68 10.13
CA PRO A 85 12.49 -18.62 11.52
C PRO A 85 12.79 -17.18 11.99
N LEU A 86 13.33 -16.33 11.10
CA LEU A 86 13.58 -14.93 11.39
C LEU A 86 12.26 -14.16 11.53
N LEU A 87 11.32 -14.33 10.60
CA LEU A 87 10.00 -13.70 10.64
C LEU A 87 9.25 -14.07 11.93
N ARG A 88 9.27 -15.35 12.32
CA ARG A 88 8.65 -15.83 13.55
C ARG A 88 9.28 -15.19 14.79
N ARG A 89 10.60 -14.97 14.78
CA ARG A 89 11.31 -14.29 15.89
C ARG A 89 10.91 -12.82 15.98
N ILE A 90 10.83 -12.11 14.86
CA ILE A 90 10.39 -10.72 14.79
C ILE A 90 8.96 -10.59 15.34
N VAL A 91 8.02 -11.38 14.80
CA VAL A 91 6.61 -11.33 15.23
C VAL A 91 6.45 -11.65 16.72
N ARG A 92 7.20 -12.63 17.24
CA ARG A 92 7.18 -12.96 18.67
C ARG A 92 7.65 -11.79 19.51
N LEU A 93 8.80 -11.19 19.17
CA LEU A 93 9.34 -10.04 19.90
C LEU A 93 8.37 -8.87 19.88
N SER A 94 7.78 -8.56 18.72
CA SER A 94 6.82 -7.46 18.61
C SER A 94 5.60 -7.69 19.49
N LYS A 95 5.05 -8.92 19.53
CA LYS A 95 3.89 -9.25 20.38
C LYS A 95 4.24 -9.25 21.87
N THR A 96 5.38 -9.80 22.27
CA THR A 96 5.80 -9.85 23.67
C THR A 96 6.05 -8.46 24.25
N GLN A 97 6.50 -7.51 23.42
CA GLN A 97 6.81 -6.14 23.85
C GLN A 97 5.72 -5.12 23.48
N ASN A 98 4.56 -5.54 22.97
CA ASN A 98 3.47 -4.67 22.50
C ASN A 98 3.92 -3.60 21.49
N ILE A 99 4.83 -3.97 20.59
CA ILE A 99 5.39 -3.10 19.56
C ILE A 99 4.48 -3.17 18.33
N THR A 100 3.96 -2.02 17.90
CA THR A 100 3.03 -1.90 16.76
C THR A 100 3.65 -1.19 15.55
N SER A 101 4.82 -0.55 15.70
CA SER A 101 5.51 0.17 14.62
C SER A 101 6.96 -0.32 14.42
N ILE A 102 7.51 -0.07 13.23
CA ILE A 102 8.93 -0.38 12.92
C ILE A 102 9.86 0.53 13.73
N ALA A 103 9.46 1.78 13.97
CA ALA A 103 10.23 2.72 14.78
C ALA A 103 10.41 2.21 16.23
N ASP A 104 9.31 1.76 16.84
CA ASP A 104 9.33 1.17 18.18
C ASP A 104 10.10 -0.15 18.20
N PHE A 105 10.01 -0.94 17.12
CA PHE A 105 10.78 -2.18 17.00
C PHE A 105 12.28 -1.94 17.02
N ILE A 106 12.75 -0.95 16.26
CA ILE A 106 14.16 -0.58 16.23
C ILE A 106 14.56 0.04 17.57
N ALA A 107 13.78 0.99 18.11
CA ALA A 107 14.08 1.64 19.39
C ALA A 107 14.17 0.64 20.56
N ALA A 108 13.28 -0.36 20.60
CA ALA A 108 13.29 -1.40 21.63
C ALA A 108 14.58 -2.24 21.63
N ARG A 109 15.28 -2.35 20.49
CA ARG A 109 16.57 -3.03 20.40
C ARG A 109 17.72 -2.22 20.99
N TYR A 110 17.61 -0.89 21.04
CA TYR A 110 18.65 0.03 21.51
C TYR A 110 18.27 0.74 22.82
N GLY A 111 17.64 0.01 23.75
CA GLY A 111 17.33 0.54 25.08
C GLY A 111 16.11 1.46 25.13
N LYS A 112 15.17 1.34 24.19
CA LYS A 112 13.93 2.15 24.12
C LYS A 112 14.18 3.66 24.02
N SER A 113 15.25 4.05 23.31
CA SER A 113 15.58 5.46 23.10
C SER A 113 14.47 6.18 22.28
N PRO A 114 13.81 7.21 22.84
CA PRO A 114 12.77 7.95 22.12
C PRO A 114 13.36 8.75 20.96
N ALA A 115 14.61 9.22 21.06
CA ALA A 115 15.28 9.93 19.98
C ALA A 115 15.50 9.03 18.76
N LEU A 116 15.85 7.76 18.97
CA LEU A 116 15.99 6.79 17.89
C LEU A 116 14.64 6.46 17.24
N ALA A 117 13.59 6.29 18.05
CA ALA A 117 12.23 6.09 17.53
C ALA A 117 11.78 7.27 16.65
N ALA A 118 12.03 8.50 17.11
CA ALA A 118 11.71 9.72 16.36
C ALA A 118 12.47 9.77 15.03
N LEU A 119 13.78 9.48 15.02
CA LEU A 119 14.58 9.44 13.80
C LEU A 119 14.05 8.43 12.79
N VAL A 120 13.80 7.19 13.22
CA VAL A 120 13.25 6.13 12.35
C VAL A 120 11.88 6.53 11.82
N THR A 121 11.04 7.15 12.65
CA THR A 121 9.72 7.64 12.23
C THR A 121 9.85 8.70 11.14
N VAL A 122 10.74 9.68 11.31
CA VAL A 122 10.99 10.72 10.29
C VAL A 122 11.45 10.10 8.98
N ILE A 123 12.38 9.15 9.02
CA ILE A 123 12.86 8.44 7.81
C ILE A 123 11.71 7.65 7.16
N ALA A 124 10.91 6.93 7.95
CA ALA A 124 9.78 6.16 7.45
C ALA A 124 8.72 7.06 6.79
N VAL A 125 8.40 8.20 7.39
CA VAL A 125 7.46 9.19 6.83
C VAL A 125 8.04 9.82 5.55
N ALA A 126 9.31 10.21 5.57
CA ALA A 126 10.00 10.80 4.42
C ALA A 126 10.03 9.85 3.21
N GLY A 127 10.06 8.53 3.41
CA GLY A 127 9.94 7.56 2.33
C GLY A 127 8.50 7.23 1.94
N THR A 128 7.60 7.09 2.92
CA THR A 128 6.23 6.62 2.68
C THR A 128 5.38 7.70 2.03
N LEU A 129 5.53 8.97 2.43
CA LEU A 129 4.74 10.08 1.93
C LEU A 129 4.91 10.30 0.40
N PRO A 130 6.13 10.45 -0.14
CA PRO A 130 6.31 10.57 -1.60
C PRO A 130 5.91 9.29 -2.34
N TYR A 131 6.08 8.11 -1.72
CA TYR A 131 5.63 6.86 -2.32
C TYR A 131 4.11 6.81 -2.49
N ILE A 132 3.34 7.26 -1.50
CA ILE A 132 1.88 7.40 -1.62
C ILE A 132 1.53 8.41 -2.72
N ALA A 133 2.21 9.56 -2.77
CA ALA A 133 1.99 10.56 -3.81
C ALA A 133 2.24 9.99 -5.24
N LEU A 134 3.30 9.20 -5.41
CA LEU A 134 3.60 8.51 -6.68
C LEU A 134 2.50 7.50 -7.06
N GLN A 135 1.94 6.78 -6.08
CA GLN A 135 0.83 5.86 -6.35
C GLN A 135 -0.44 6.59 -6.77
N LEU A 136 -0.79 7.70 -6.12
CA LEU A 136 -1.94 8.52 -6.51
C LEU A 136 -1.76 9.13 -7.91
N LYS A 137 -0.54 9.58 -8.23
CA LYS A 137 -0.19 10.06 -9.57
C LYS A 137 -0.39 9.00 -10.64
N ALA A 138 0.05 7.76 -10.39
CA ALA A 138 -0.13 6.66 -11.34
C ALA A 138 -1.62 6.34 -11.59
N VAL A 139 -2.46 6.42 -10.55
CA VAL A 139 -3.92 6.28 -10.69
C VAL A 139 -4.51 7.40 -11.53
N SER A 140 -4.14 8.66 -11.26
CA SER A 140 -4.60 9.82 -12.04
C SER A 140 -4.22 9.72 -13.53
N GLN A 141 -2.98 9.32 -13.82
CA GLN A 141 -2.52 9.10 -15.19
C GLN A 141 -3.33 8.00 -15.90
N SER A 142 -3.62 6.89 -15.20
CA SER A 142 -4.41 5.78 -15.76
C SER A 142 -5.83 6.20 -16.13
N VAL A 143 -6.49 6.98 -15.26
CA VAL A 143 -7.84 7.52 -15.54
C VAL A 143 -7.81 8.45 -16.75
N THR A 144 -6.79 9.32 -16.83
CA THR A 144 -6.62 10.24 -17.97
C THR A 144 -6.44 9.49 -19.29
N THR A 145 -5.69 8.39 -19.30
CA THR A 145 -5.53 7.56 -20.50
C THR A 145 -6.85 6.91 -20.97
N VAL A 146 -7.72 6.51 -20.03
CA VAL A 146 -8.99 5.80 -20.34
C VAL A 146 -10.09 6.75 -20.83
N ILE A 147 -10.17 7.96 -20.29
CA ILE A 147 -11.14 8.99 -20.70
C ILE A 147 -10.69 9.68 -22.00
N GLY A 148 -9.39 9.66 -22.30
CA GLY A 148 -8.73 10.54 -23.28
C GLY A 148 -8.25 11.82 -22.59
N PRO A 149 -7.34 12.62 -23.19
CA PRO A 149 -6.93 13.87 -22.58
C PRO A 149 -8.18 14.74 -22.39
N MET A 150 -8.69 14.80 -21.15
CA MET A 150 -9.52 15.92 -20.75
C MET A 150 -8.67 17.14 -21.10
N GLN A 151 -9.21 18.06 -21.88
CA GLN A 151 -8.79 19.46 -21.79
C GLN A 151 -9.17 19.96 -20.37
N ALA A 152 -8.58 19.35 -19.35
CA ALA A 152 -8.63 19.79 -17.98
C ALA A 152 -7.68 20.98 -17.89
N GLY A 153 -8.20 22.14 -18.28
CA GLY A 153 -7.63 23.43 -17.93
C GLY A 153 -6.44 23.89 -18.77
N SER A 154 -6.72 24.34 -20.00
CA SER A 154 -5.88 25.34 -20.70
C SER A 154 -5.84 26.71 -20.01
N LEU A 155 -6.32 26.82 -18.76
CA LEU A 155 -6.30 28.02 -17.93
C LEU A 155 -5.24 27.98 -16.81
N PHE A 156 -4.64 26.82 -16.52
CA PHE A 156 -3.62 26.67 -15.44
C PHE A 156 -2.38 25.87 -15.85
N ALA A 157 -2.20 25.57 -17.14
CA ALA A 157 -1.10 24.74 -17.66
C ALA A 157 0.31 25.26 -17.29
N ASN A 158 0.44 26.53 -16.89
CA ASN A 158 1.72 27.16 -16.50
C ASN A 158 1.77 27.59 -15.02
N SER A 159 0.85 27.10 -14.17
CA SER A 159 0.83 27.40 -12.74
C SER A 159 1.23 26.18 -11.93
N PRO A 160 2.08 26.30 -10.88
CA PRO A 160 2.37 25.21 -9.95
C PRO A 160 1.13 24.71 -9.17
N LEU A 161 -0.02 25.38 -9.30
CA LEU A 161 -1.32 24.97 -8.76
C LEU A 161 -2.16 24.12 -9.74
N GLY A 162 -1.69 23.92 -10.98
CA GLY A 162 -2.33 23.05 -11.98
C GLY A 162 -1.93 21.58 -11.85
N ASP A 163 -1.05 21.25 -10.90
CA ASP A 163 -0.67 19.87 -10.65
C ASP A 163 -1.81 19.12 -9.97
N VAL A 164 -2.32 18.10 -10.65
CA VAL A 164 -3.47 17.25 -10.27
C VAL A 164 -3.23 16.54 -8.92
N ALA A 165 -1.99 16.56 -8.43
CA ALA A 165 -1.60 16.15 -7.10
C ALA A 165 -2.29 16.92 -5.96
N PHE A 166 -2.69 18.18 -6.17
CA PHE A 166 -3.33 18.99 -5.12
C PHE A 166 -4.85 18.77 -4.99
N ILE A 167 -5.51 18.27 -6.03
CA ILE A 167 -6.98 18.09 -6.06
C ILE A 167 -7.40 16.73 -5.47
N THR A 168 -6.44 15.82 -5.27
CA THR A 168 -6.68 14.45 -4.77
C THR A 168 -6.18 14.20 -3.36
N ALA A 169 -5.77 15.25 -2.63
CA ALA A 169 -5.38 15.23 -1.22
C ALA A 169 -6.49 15.73 -0.29
#